data_AF-A0A951C4Z5-F1
#
_entry.id   AF-A0A951C4Z5-F1
#
_cell.length_a   1.000
_cell.length_b   1.000
_cell.length_c   1.000
_cell.angle_alpha   90.00
_cell.angle_beta   90.00
_cell.angle_gamma   90.00
#
_symmetry.space_group_name_H-M   'P 1'
#
loop_
_entity.id
_entity.type
_entity.pdbx_description
1 polymer ?
#
loop_
_entity_poly.entity_id
_entity_poly.type
_entity_poly.pdbx_seq_one_letter_code
_entity_poly.pdbx_strand_id
1 'polypeptide(L)'
;MAEKQITVDPTVSTSESMYVPENGDLSPAYAPYAGTMPPATERGFLTGGFAVPKDLTRADYRASFHKLLDLTAALHRAHVAIVAGTDGTGLEVVRELELYVEAGLTPAKALQTATISPARLVNVAASTGSITVGKKADLVLVDGDPSNRIGDQRHTVWVLSEGRLMNADELRAAAGFTGPPR
;
A
#
# COMPACT_ATOMS: atom_id res chain seq x y z
N MET A 1 -12.52 -12.73 -15.92
CA MET A 1 -11.74 -11.48 -15.84
C MET A 1 -10.41 -11.62 -16.58
N ALA A 2 -9.59 -12.63 -16.26
CA ALA A 2 -8.29 -12.85 -16.92
C ALA A 2 -8.39 -12.97 -18.45
N GLU A 3 -9.30 -13.79 -18.97
CA GLU A 3 -9.53 -13.95 -20.43
C GLU A 3 -9.93 -12.64 -21.12
N LYS A 4 -10.63 -11.76 -20.39
CA LYS A 4 -11.07 -10.46 -20.90
C LYS A 4 -10.05 -9.34 -20.65
N GLN A 5 -8.86 -9.68 -20.15
CA GLN A 5 -7.79 -8.71 -19.82
C GLN A 5 -8.27 -7.60 -18.86
N ILE A 6 -9.21 -7.92 -17.97
CA ILE A 6 -9.69 -6.97 -16.95
C ILE A 6 -8.68 -6.96 -15.80
N THR A 7 -8.18 -5.76 -15.49
CA THR A 7 -7.32 -5.50 -14.34
C THR A 7 -8.17 -5.08 -13.15
N VAL A 8 -7.78 -5.51 -11.95
CA VAL A 8 -8.49 -5.21 -10.71
C VAL A 8 -7.56 -4.45 -9.77
N ASP A 9 -8.13 -3.44 -9.11
CA ASP A 9 -7.59 -2.78 -7.94
C ASP A 9 -8.47 -3.16 -6.74
N PRO A 10 -8.03 -4.10 -5.88
CA PRO A 10 -8.81 -4.55 -4.73
C PRO A 10 -8.97 -3.55 -3.57
N THR A 11 -8.08 -2.55 -3.44
CA THR A 11 -8.07 -1.55 -2.35
C THR A 11 -8.23 -2.18 -0.94
N VAL A 12 -7.44 -3.19 -0.62
CA VAL A 12 -7.61 -4.03 0.60
C VAL A 12 -7.32 -3.24 1.87
N SER A 13 -6.32 -2.35 1.87
CA SER A 13 -5.93 -1.52 3.01
C SER A 13 -7.01 -0.53 3.47
N THR A 14 -7.79 0.00 2.53
CA THR A 14 -8.97 0.83 2.88
C THR A 14 -10.05 -0.01 3.54
N SER A 15 -10.28 -1.23 3.02
CA SER A 15 -11.20 -2.16 3.67
C SER A 15 -10.72 -2.59 5.05
N GLU A 16 -9.41 -2.81 5.23
CA GLU A 16 -8.81 -3.07 6.55
C GLU A 16 -9.11 -1.92 7.51
N SER A 17 -8.87 -0.69 7.07
CA SER A 17 -9.07 0.53 7.85
C SER A 17 -10.55 0.76 8.22
N MET A 18 -11.48 0.34 7.37
CA MET A 18 -12.92 0.47 7.61
C MET A 18 -13.50 -0.66 8.47
N TYR A 19 -12.96 -1.88 8.42
CA TYR A 19 -13.60 -3.05 9.03
C TYR A 19 -12.92 -3.53 10.32
N VAL A 20 -11.60 -3.34 10.43
CA VAL A 20 -10.79 -3.97 11.48
C VAL A 20 -10.64 -3.13 12.77
N PRO A 21 -10.26 -1.84 12.71
CA PRO A 21 -9.97 -1.04 13.91
C PRO A 21 -11.26 -0.59 14.63
N GLU A 22 -11.17 -0.47 15.96
CA GLU A 22 -12.20 0.21 16.76
C GLU A 22 -11.95 1.73 16.81
N ASN A 23 -12.94 2.48 17.29
CA ASN A 23 -12.76 3.92 17.50
C ASN A 23 -11.65 4.17 18.53
N GLY A 24 -10.65 4.96 18.14
CA GLY A 24 -9.45 5.20 18.94
C GLY A 24 -8.25 4.32 18.57
N ASP A 25 -8.44 3.29 17.73
CA ASP A 25 -7.33 2.53 17.17
C ASP A 25 -6.80 3.21 15.90
N LEU A 26 -5.50 3.12 15.67
CA LEU A 26 -4.92 3.39 14.34
C LEU A 26 -5.03 2.13 13.48
N SER A 27 -5.42 2.30 12.22
CA SER A 27 -5.31 1.24 11.21
C SER A 27 -3.84 0.76 11.09
N PRO A 28 -3.60 -0.54 10.79
CA PRO A 28 -2.25 -1.05 10.51
C PRO A 28 -1.51 -0.26 9.42
N ALA A 29 -2.22 0.39 8.49
CA ALA A 29 -1.62 1.27 7.49
C ALA A 29 -0.93 2.51 8.10
N TYR A 30 -1.46 3.03 9.21
CA TYR A 30 -0.98 4.27 9.85
C TYR A 30 -0.18 4.04 11.12
N ALA A 31 -0.35 2.89 11.79
CA ALA A 31 0.34 2.55 13.02
C ALA A 31 1.89 2.72 12.96
N PRO A 32 2.58 2.39 11.85
CA PRO A 32 4.02 2.62 11.71
C PRO A 32 4.44 4.09 11.80
N TYR A 33 3.52 5.02 11.48
CA TYR A 33 3.78 6.47 11.49
C TYR A 33 3.37 7.14 12.81
N ALA A 34 2.80 6.41 13.76
CA ALA A 34 2.29 6.95 15.01
C ALA A 34 3.38 7.72 15.79
N GLY A 35 3.06 8.93 16.24
CA GLY A 35 3.97 9.85 16.92
C GLY A 35 4.91 10.62 16.00
N THR A 36 4.93 10.32 14.70
CA THR A 36 5.72 11.06 13.70
C THR A 36 4.88 11.98 12.83
N MET A 37 3.58 11.73 12.71
CA MET A 37 2.67 12.53 11.90
C MET A 37 2.38 13.90 12.52
N PRO A 38 1.93 14.89 11.72
CA PRO A 38 1.31 16.09 12.26
C PRO A 38 0.17 15.75 13.24
N PRO A 39 0.06 16.39 14.42
CA PRO A 39 -0.92 16.01 15.43
C PRO A 39 -2.39 16.04 14.97
N ALA A 40 -2.73 16.92 14.03
CA ALA A 40 -4.07 16.98 13.46
C ALA A 40 -4.36 15.76 12.57
N THR A 41 -3.37 15.35 11.77
CA THR A 41 -3.44 14.18 10.90
C THR A 41 -3.57 12.90 11.72
N GLU A 42 -2.72 12.71 12.72
CA GLU A 42 -2.77 11.51 13.58
C GLU A 42 -4.12 11.38 14.30
N ARG A 43 -4.63 12.48 14.87
CA ARG A 43 -5.98 12.50 15.46
C ARG A 43 -7.07 12.16 14.46
N GLY A 44 -6.93 12.60 13.21
CA GLY A 44 -7.86 12.27 12.13
C GLY A 44 -7.91 10.76 11.85
N PHE A 45 -6.78 10.06 11.96
CA PHE A 45 -6.73 8.61 11.73
C PHE A 45 -7.22 7.77 12.92
N LEU A 46 -7.48 8.37 14.08
CA LEU A 46 -8.05 7.70 15.26
C LEU A 46 -9.57 7.57 15.20
N THR A 47 -10.24 8.04 14.14
CA THR A 47 -11.71 7.95 14.04
C THR A 47 -12.23 6.51 13.95
N GLY A 48 -11.35 5.52 13.75
CA GLY A 48 -11.69 4.10 13.70
C GLY A 48 -12.38 3.70 12.40
N GLY A 49 -12.80 2.43 12.35
CA GLY A 49 -13.56 1.88 11.24
C GLY A 49 -15.05 2.27 11.26
N PHE A 50 -15.83 1.70 10.36
CA PHE A 50 -17.28 1.88 10.34
C PHE A 50 -17.91 1.49 11.69
N ALA A 51 -18.93 2.25 12.07
CA ALA A 51 -19.79 1.88 13.18
C ALA A 51 -20.46 0.54 12.89
N VAL A 52 -20.33 -0.40 13.83
CA VAL A 52 -20.93 -1.73 13.70
C VAL A 52 -22.44 -1.63 13.98
N PRO A 53 -23.31 -2.10 13.06
CA PRO A 53 -24.74 -2.25 13.30
C PRO A 53 -25.03 -3.08 14.55
N LYS A 54 -26.17 -2.82 15.20
CA LYS A 54 -26.51 -3.43 16.50
C LYS A 54 -26.62 -4.97 16.48
N ASP A 55 -26.88 -5.54 15.31
CA ASP A 55 -27.03 -6.98 15.06
C ASP A 55 -25.72 -7.67 14.65
N LEU A 56 -24.63 -6.92 14.54
CA LEU A 56 -23.31 -7.42 14.20
C LEU A 56 -22.29 -7.07 15.28
N THR A 57 -21.15 -7.74 15.23
CA THR A 57 -20.00 -7.50 16.09
C THR A 57 -18.79 -7.04 15.26
N ARG A 58 -17.80 -6.44 15.92
CA ARG A 58 -16.53 -6.15 15.25
C ARG A 58 -15.85 -7.42 14.73
N ALA A 59 -16.07 -8.57 15.37
CA ALA A 59 -15.56 -9.85 14.89
C ALA A 59 -16.18 -10.23 13.53
N ASP A 60 -17.47 -9.96 13.31
CA ASP A 60 -18.13 -10.19 12.02
C ASP A 60 -17.56 -9.29 10.91
N TYR A 61 -17.22 -8.04 11.26
CA TYR A 61 -16.54 -7.12 10.33
C TYR A 61 -15.13 -7.59 9.99
N ARG A 62 -14.35 -8.04 10.98
CA ARG A 62 -13.02 -8.63 10.74
C ARG A 62 -13.10 -9.89 9.89
N ALA A 63 -14.11 -10.73 10.11
CA ALA A 63 -14.37 -11.89 9.25
C ALA A 63 -14.73 -11.48 7.82
N SER A 64 -15.49 -10.39 7.64
CA SER A 64 -15.80 -9.82 6.32
C SER A 64 -14.55 -9.28 5.61
N PHE A 65 -13.64 -8.64 6.34
CA PHE A 65 -12.33 -8.24 5.81
C PHE A 65 -11.51 -9.44 5.31
N HIS A 66 -11.48 -10.54 6.06
CA HIS A 66 -10.79 -11.76 5.59
C HIS A 66 -11.39 -12.33 4.29
N LYS A 67 -12.68 -12.10 4.01
CA LYS A 67 -13.27 -12.48 2.71
C LYS A 67 -12.72 -11.66 1.55
N LEU A 68 -12.30 -10.42 1.78
CA LEU A 68 -11.62 -9.61 0.75
C LEU A 68 -10.20 -10.13 0.50
N LEU A 69 -9.48 -10.56 1.55
CA LEU A 69 -8.21 -11.25 1.37
C LEU A 69 -8.36 -12.58 0.60
N ASP A 70 -9.36 -13.39 0.96
CA ASP A 70 -9.69 -14.63 0.24
C ASP A 70 -9.99 -14.37 -1.25
N LEU A 71 -10.74 -13.29 -1.53
CA LEU A 71 -11.07 -12.86 -2.89
C LEU A 71 -9.82 -12.44 -3.66
N THR A 72 -8.98 -11.59 -3.07
CA THR A 72 -7.70 -11.16 -3.68
C THR A 72 -6.81 -12.36 -4.00
N ALA A 73 -6.73 -13.32 -3.07
CA ALA A 73 -6.02 -14.57 -3.27
C ALA A 73 -6.61 -15.41 -4.43
N ALA A 74 -7.94 -15.48 -4.52
CA ALA A 74 -8.64 -16.18 -5.61
C ALA A 74 -8.39 -15.51 -6.97
N LEU A 75 -8.45 -14.18 -7.05
CA LEU A 75 -8.11 -13.40 -8.24
C LEU A 75 -6.67 -13.65 -8.67
N HIS A 76 -5.73 -13.66 -7.71
CA HIS A 76 -4.33 -13.95 -7.99
C HIS A 76 -4.14 -15.36 -8.57
N ARG A 77 -4.70 -16.39 -7.93
CA ARG A 77 -4.64 -17.79 -8.41
C ARG A 77 -5.30 -17.97 -9.78
N ALA A 78 -6.32 -17.17 -10.08
CA ALA A 78 -6.97 -17.15 -11.38
C ALA A 78 -6.21 -16.33 -12.44
N HIS A 79 -4.99 -15.86 -12.14
CA HIS A 79 -4.16 -15.05 -13.04
C HIS A 79 -4.83 -13.74 -13.51
N VAL A 80 -5.71 -13.18 -12.68
CA VAL A 80 -6.25 -11.84 -12.91
C VAL A 80 -5.15 -10.81 -12.63
N ALA A 81 -5.00 -9.83 -13.51
CA ALA A 81 -4.05 -8.75 -13.32
C ALA A 81 -4.50 -7.88 -12.13
N ILE A 82 -3.58 -7.65 -11.19
CA ILE A 82 -3.80 -6.83 -10.00
C ILE A 82 -2.86 -5.62 -10.06
N VAL A 83 -3.39 -4.45 -9.72
CA VAL A 83 -2.63 -3.22 -9.46
C VAL A 83 -2.84 -2.80 -8.01
N ALA A 84 -1.86 -2.12 -7.43
CA ALA A 84 -1.99 -1.52 -6.10
C ALA A 84 -2.68 -0.16 -6.22
N GLY A 85 -3.75 0.03 -5.46
CA GLY A 85 -4.38 1.30 -5.19
C GLY A 85 -4.93 1.31 -3.77
N THR A 86 -5.03 2.50 -3.19
CA THR A 86 -5.35 2.65 -1.76
C THR A 86 -6.58 3.49 -1.50
N ASP A 87 -7.10 4.25 -2.47
CA ASP A 87 -8.12 5.29 -2.24
C ASP A 87 -7.77 6.27 -1.09
N GLY A 88 -6.47 6.38 -0.79
CA GLY A 88 -5.94 7.10 0.37
C GLY A 88 -4.96 8.20 0.00
N THR A 89 -4.10 8.54 0.95
CA THR A 89 -3.11 9.61 0.82
C THR A 89 -1.80 9.17 0.15
N GLY A 90 -1.57 7.86 0.09
CA GLY A 90 -0.36 7.22 -0.46
C GLY A 90 0.48 6.53 0.62
N LEU A 91 0.34 6.89 1.90
CA LEU A 91 1.05 6.24 3.01
C LEU A 91 0.68 4.75 3.16
N GLU A 92 -0.53 4.40 2.74
CA GLU A 92 -1.13 3.07 2.88
C GLU A 92 -0.53 2.07 1.88
N VAL A 93 0.18 2.53 0.84
CA VAL A 93 0.65 1.67 -0.26
C VAL A 93 1.54 0.53 0.23
N VAL A 94 2.35 0.76 1.27
CA VAL A 94 3.19 -0.31 1.83
C VAL A 94 2.32 -1.39 2.48
N ARG A 95 1.25 -0.99 3.20
CA ARG A 95 0.31 -1.94 3.80
C ARG A 95 -0.51 -2.66 2.73
N GLU A 96 -0.91 -2.00 1.64
CA GLU A 96 -1.56 -2.66 0.50
C GLU A 96 -0.71 -3.80 -0.05
N LEU A 97 0.60 -3.57 -0.21
CA LEU A 97 1.52 -4.58 -0.68
C LEU A 97 1.76 -5.71 0.34
N GLU A 98 1.78 -5.41 1.63
CA GLU A 98 1.79 -6.43 2.69
C GLU A 98 0.54 -7.31 2.63
N LEU A 99 -0.64 -6.72 2.46
CA LEU A 99 -1.91 -7.44 2.34
C LEU A 99 -1.95 -8.33 1.09
N TYR A 100 -1.33 -7.90 -0.01
CA TYR A 100 -1.16 -8.75 -1.19
C TYR A 100 -0.24 -9.94 -0.93
N VAL A 101 0.83 -9.76 -0.16
CA VAL A 101 1.69 -10.86 0.27
C VAL A 101 0.94 -11.80 1.21
N GLU A 102 0.15 -11.27 2.15
CA GLU A 102 -0.75 -12.05 3.02
C GLU A 102 -1.78 -12.84 2.20
N ALA A 103 -2.29 -12.28 1.10
CA ALA A 103 -3.16 -12.96 0.14
C ALA A 103 -2.44 -13.97 -0.78
N GLY A 104 -1.13 -14.15 -0.63
CA GLY A 104 -0.34 -15.18 -1.31
C GLY A 104 0.43 -14.74 -2.55
N LEU A 105 0.55 -13.43 -2.81
CA LEU A 105 1.52 -12.94 -3.79
C LEU A 105 2.94 -13.07 -3.21
N THR A 106 3.92 -13.31 -4.06
CA THR A 106 5.32 -13.15 -3.65
C THR A 106 5.66 -11.67 -3.49
N PRO A 107 6.64 -11.28 -2.66
CA PRO A 107 7.03 -9.86 -2.54
C PRO A 107 7.38 -9.22 -3.88
N ALA A 108 8.08 -9.95 -4.76
CA ALA A 108 8.36 -9.48 -6.12
C ALA A 108 7.10 -9.21 -6.95
N LYS A 109 6.06 -10.05 -6.85
CA LYS A 109 4.77 -9.82 -7.52
C LYS A 109 4.03 -8.62 -6.93
N ALA A 110 4.04 -8.47 -5.60
CA ALA A 110 3.47 -7.31 -4.94
C ALA A 110 4.17 -6.01 -5.39
N LEU A 111 5.51 -5.97 -5.46
CA LEU A 111 6.22 -4.80 -6.01
C LEU A 111 5.80 -4.49 -7.46
N GLN A 112 5.55 -5.51 -8.27
CA GLN A 112 5.08 -5.32 -9.65
C GLN A 112 3.70 -4.66 -9.72
N THR A 113 2.78 -4.94 -8.77
CA THR A 113 1.44 -4.33 -8.75
C THR A 113 1.50 -2.82 -8.51
N ALA A 114 2.57 -2.30 -7.91
CA ALA A 114 2.79 -0.86 -7.70
C ALA A 114 3.75 -0.21 -8.71
N THR A 115 4.33 -0.97 -9.65
CA THR A 115 5.37 -0.48 -10.58
C THR A 115 5.03 -0.80 -12.04
N ILE A 116 5.46 -1.95 -12.54
CA ILE A 116 5.35 -2.28 -13.97
C ILE A 116 3.91 -2.60 -14.39
N SER A 117 3.08 -3.15 -13.50
CA SER A 117 1.69 -3.48 -13.79
C SER A 117 0.85 -2.24 -14.12
N PRO A 118 0.80 -1.19 -13.26
CA PRO A 118 0.07 0.03 -13.59
C PRO A 118 0.70 0.76 -14.79
N ALA A 119 2.03 0.73 -14.95
CA ALA A 119 2.68 1.32 -16.12
C ALA A 119 2.24 0.65 -17.44
N ARG A 120 2.01 -0.67 -17.43
CA ARG A 120 1.43 -1.39 -18.58
C ARG A 120 -0.03 -1.04 -18.79
N LEU A 121 -0.81 -0.99 -17.70
CA LEU A 121 -2.24 -0.67 -17.75
C LEU A 121 -2.51 0.68 -18.44
N VAL A 122 -1.70 1.70 -18.14
CA VAL A 122 -1.87 3.05 -18.71
C VAL A 122 -0.95 3.33 -19.92
N ASN A 123 -0.37 2.28 -20.52
CA ASN A 123 0.47 2.35 -21.72
C ASN A 123 1.72 3.24 -21.62
N VAL A 124 2.34 3.32 -20.44
CA VAL A 124 3.60 4.05 -20.19
C VAL A 124 4.77 3.14 -19.81
N ALA A 125 4.61 1.83 -19.96
CA ALA A 125 5.66 0.86 -19.65
C ALA A 125 6.93 1.00 -20.51
N ALA A 126 6.90 1.77 -21.60
CA ALA A 126 8.10 2.10 -22.36
C ALA A 126 8.96 3.18 -21.66
N SER A 127 8.36 4.03 -20.81
CA SER A 127 9.03 5.17 -20.18
C SER A 127 9.27 4.99 -18.68
N THR A 128 8.48 4.20 -17.96
CA THR A 128 8.63 4.00 -16.51
C THR A 128 8.21 2.58 -16.05
N GLY A 129 8.15 2.35 -14.73
CA GLY A 129 7.67 1.13 -14.09
C GLY A 129 8.68 -0.02 -13.97
N SER A 130 9.88 0.10 -14.55
CA SER A 130 10.98 -0.84 -14.33
C SER A 130 12.33 -0.15 -14.46
N ILE A 131 13.36 -0.74 -13.86
CA ILE A 131 14.74 -0.26 -13.99
C ILE A 131 15.34 -0.81 -15.28
N THR A 132 15.40 0.02 -16.31
CA THR A 132 15.92 -0.36 -17.63
C THR A 132 16.51 0.87 -18.30
N VAL A 133 17.67 0.73 -18.95
CA VAL A 133 18.34 1.83 -19.68
C VAL A 133 17.37 2.45 -20.69
N GLY A 134 17.32 3.78 -20.73
CA GLY A 134 16.43 4.56 -21.60
C GLY A 134 15.09 4.96 -20.98
N LYS A 135 14.72 4.39 -19.83
CA LYS A 135 13.55 4.82 -19.05
C LYS A 135 13.85 6.04 -18.17
N LYS A 136 12.79 6.68 -17.67
CA LYS A 136 12.88 7.72 -16.65
C LYS A 136 13.62 7.21 -15.41
N ALA A 137 14.42 8.08 -14.82
CA ALA A 137 15.14 7.82 -13.58
C ALA A 137 14.21 8.05 -12.38
N ASP A 138 13.20 7.17 -12.26
CA ASP A 138 12.23 7.11 -11.16
C ASP A 138 12.53 5.88 -10.31
N LEU A 139 13.17 6.09 -9.14
CA LEU A 139 13.70 5.03 -8.28
C LEU A 139 13.48 5.38 -6.81
N VAL A 140 13.40 4.37 -5.96
CA VAL A 140 13.52 4.51 -4.51
C VAL A 140 14.66 3.65 -4.00
N LEU A 141 15.44 4.17 -3.06
CA LEU A 141 16.44 3.40 -2.34
C LEU A 141 15.93 3.12 -0.93
N VAL A 142 15.94 1.86 -0.55
CA VAL A 142 15.41 1.36 0.72
C VAL A 142 16.54 0.77 1.55
N ASP A 143 16.57 1.12 2.84
CA ASP A 143 17.42 0.47 3.84
C ASP A 143 16.72 -0.80 4.38
N GLY A 144 16.93 -1.91 3.67
CA GLY A 144 16.30 -3.19 3.94
C GLY A 144 16.17 -4.04 2.67
N ASP A 145 15.35 -5.08 2.73
CA ASP A 145 15.12 -5.98 1.60
C ASP A 145 13.62 -6.22 1.33
N PRO A 146 12.97 -5.35 0.53
CA PRO A 146 11.59 -5.51 0.10
C PRO A 146 11.30 -6.79 -0.69
N SER A 147 12.32 -7.47 -1.22
CA SER A 147 12.15 -8.74 -1.94
C SER A 147 11.90 -9.92 -1.00
N ASN A 148 12.28 -9.76 0.29
CA ASN A 148 12.05 -10.71 1.35
C ASN A 148 10.97 -10.22 2.34
N ARG A 149 11.07 -8.95 2.78
CA ARG A 149 10.14 -8.30 3.69
C ARG A 149 9.59 -7.03 3.05
N ILE A 150 8.42 -7.15 2.44
CA ILE A 150 7.79 -6.07 1.67
C ILE A 150 7.59 -4.77 2.47
N GLY A 151 7.43 -4.87 3.79
CA GLY A 151 7.32 -3.74 4.72
C GLY A 151 8.57 -2.87 4.86
N ASP A 152 9.76 -3.39 4.48
CA ASP A 152 11.02 -2.65 4.54
C ASP A 152 10.98 -1.38 3.67
N GLN A 153 10.04 -1.26 2.71
CA GLN A 153 9.80 -0.04 1.93
C GLN A 153 9.57 1.21 2.78
N ARG A 154 9.10 1.08 4.03
CA ARG A 154 8.97 2.21 4.97
C ARG A 154 10.32 2.88 5.27
N HIS A 155 11.42 2.13 5.17
CA HIS A 155 12.79 2.60 5.36
C HIS A 155 13.40 3.17 4.06
N THR A 156 12.59 3.80 3.23
CA THR A 156 13.10 4.55 2.07
C THR A 156 14.00 5.69 2.57
N VAL A 157 15.23 5.73 2.05
CA VAL A 157 16.27 6.72 2.40
C VAL A 157 16.47 7.76 1.30
N TRP A 158 16.24 7.38 0.03
CA TRP A 158 16.32 8.29 -1.11
C TRP A 158 15.21 8.04 -2.11
N VAL A 159 14.71 9.12 -2.70
CA VAL A 159 13.79 9.10 -3.83
C VAL A 159 14.47 9.80 -4.99
N LEU A 160 14.62 9.11 -6.12
CA LEU A 160 15.02 9.69 -7.39
C LEU A 160 13.76 9.86 -8.24
N SER A 161 13.39 11.07 -8.59
CA SER A 161 12.23 11.34 -9.45
C SER A 161 12.66 12.22 -10.60
N GLU A 162 12.41 11.77 -11.83
CA GLU A 162 12.84 12.46 -13.06
C GLU A 162 14.32 12.88 -13.03
N GLY A 163 15.18 12.04 -12.43
CA GLY A 163 16.62 12.28 -12.30
C GLY A 163 17.02 13.23 -11.15
N ARG A 164 16.07 13.71 -10.35
CA ARG A 164 16.34 14.54 -9.16
C ARG A 164 16.37 13.68 -7.91
N LEU A 165 17.53 13.64 -7.25
CA LEU A 165 17.73 12.89 -6.02
C LEU A 165 17.24 13.72 -4.82
N MET A 166 16.38 13.14 -4.00
CA MET A 166 15.75 13.78 -2.85
C MET A 166 15.92 12.91 -1.61
N ASN A 167 16.34 13.51 -0.50
CA ASN A 167 16.49 12.83 0.78
C ASN A 167 15.10 12.53 1.37
N ALA A 168 14.84 11.29 1.77
CA ALA A 168 13.52 10.90 2.23
C ALA A 168 13.13 11.57 3.57
N ASP A 169 14.09 11.84 4.46
CA ASP A 169 13.81 12.51 5.73
C ASP A 169 13.49 13.99 5.53
N GLU A 170 14.15 14.66 4.57
CA GLU A 170 13.80 16.02 4.16
C GLU A 170 12.37 16.09 3.58
N LEU A 171 11.99 15.10 2.75
CA LEU A 171 10.62 15.02 2.21
C LEU A 171 9.58 14.81 3.33
N ARG A 172 9.86 13.91 4.28
CA ARG A 172 9.01 13.68 5.46
C ARG A 172 8.87 14.96 6.29
N ALA A 173 9.99 15.63 6.59
CA ALA A 173 10.00 16.89 7.33
C ALA A 173 9.20 17.99 6.62
N ALA A 174 9.34 18.11 5.29
CA ALA A 174 8.56 19.05 4.49
C ALA A 174 7.04 18.75 4.52
N ALA A 175 6.66 17.48 4.64
CA ALA A 175 5.27 17.04 4.84
C ALA A 175 4.78 17.17 6.30
N GLY A 176 5.63 17.67 7.21
CA GLY A 176 5.30 17.90 8.62
C GLY A 176 5.50 16.69 9.53
N PHE A 177 6.17 15.64 9.04
CA PHE A 177 6.55 14.50 9.87
C PHE A 177 7.78 14.84 10.72
N THR A 178 7.83 14.32 11.94
CA THR A 178 8.94 14.57 12.89
C THR A 178 10.02 13.47 12.86
N GLY A 179 9.81 12.41 12.10
CA GLY A 179 10.75 11.29 11.98
C GLY A 179 10.31 10.24 10.96
N PRO A 180 11.11 9.19 10.75
CA PRO A 180 10.77 8.08 9.88
C PRO A 180 9.69 7.18 10.51
N PRO A 181 8.90 6.46 9.70
CA PRO A 181 8.06 5.38 10.19
C PRO A 181 8.89 4.29 10.87
N ARG A 182 8.27 3.59 11.82
CA ARG A 182 8.83 2.42 12.51
C ARG A 182 8.69 1.13 11.72
#